data_AF-A0A938B6V3-F1
#
_entry.id   AF-A0A938B6V3-F1
#
_cell.length_a   1.000
_cell.length_b   1.000
_cell.length_c   1.000
_cell.angle_alpha   90.00
_cell.angle_beta   90.00
_cell.angle_gamma   90.00
#
_symmetry.space_group_name_H-M   'P 1'
#
loop_
_entity.id
_entity.type
_entity.pdbx_description
1 polymer ?
#
loop_
_entity_poly.entity_id
_entity_poly.type
_entity_poly.pdbx_seq_one_letter_code
_entity_poly.pdbx_strand_id
1 'polypeptide(L)'
;MNIFDILTDEDQEEARTRRINGVAVGIVTNNKDPDGMGRVKLKFPWLSDSNESYWARIATLMAGKDRGSFFLPEVDDEVLVAFEHGDINHPYVVGALWNGVDTPHETNSDGKNNIRQIRSRSGHQITFDDTASKEKVEILTNAGHKIVLDDASGQEKLEIIDKTGSNFIKIDSVQNSISIESAMKLSIKAPMIEIESSGMMTIKASATMTIKGALVQIN
;
A
#
# COMPACT_ATOMS: atom_id res chain seq x y z
N MET A 1 43.72 -22.96 -36.75
CA MET A 1 43.08 -22.10 -35.74
C MET A 1 43.65 -20.72 -35.95
N ASN A 2 42.82 -19.74 -36.33
CA ASN A 2 43.31 -18.41 -36.71
C ASN A 2 43.57 -17.57 -35.45
N ILE A 3 44.54 -16.67 -35.47
CA ILE A 3 44.87 -15.83 -34.30
C ILE A 3 43.69 -14.93 -33.88
N PHE A 4 42.83 -14.58 -34.84
CA PHE A 4 41.58 -13.88 -34.58
C PHE A 4 40.56 -14.72 -33.81
N ASP A 5 40.49 -16.03 -34.04
CA ASP A 5 39.57 -16.92 -33.31
C ASP A 5 39.99 -17.05 -31.84
N ILE A 6 41.31 -17.10 -31.59
CA ILE A 6 41.90 -17.19 -30.24
C ILE A 6 41.67 -15.90 -29.44
N LEU A 7 41.84 -14.72 -30.08
CA LEU A 7 41.58 -13.43 -29.43
C LEU A 7 40.08 -13.23 -29.14
N THR A 8 39.19 -13.68 -30.04
CA THR A 8 37.74 -13.63 -29.77
C THR A 8 37.32 -14.60 -28.68
N ASP A 9 37.94 -15.78 -28.58
CA ASP A 9 37.62 -16.76 -27.54
C ASP A 9 38.12 -16.31 -26.16
N GLU A 10 39.30 -15.67 -26.06
CA GLU A 10 39.78 -15.04 -24.82
C GLU A 10 38.89 -13.88 -24.37
N ASP A 11 38.49 -12.99 -25.29
CA ASP A 11 37.55 -11.90 -24.98
C ASP A 11 36.16 -12.44 -24.57
N GLN A 12 35.72 -13.55 -25.17
CA GLN A 12 34.47 -14.24 -24.79
C GLN A 12 34.60 -14.96 -23.44
N GLU A 13 35.75 -15.54 -23.11
CA GLU A 13 36.02 -16.14 -21.79
C GLU A 13 36.17 -15.09 -20.69
N GLU A 14 36.84 -13.95 -20.95
CA GLU A 14 36.89 -12.80 -20.04
C GLU A 14 35.48 -12.22 -19.80
N ALA A 15 34.66 -12.10 -20.86
CA ALA A 15 33.28 -11.65 -20.73
C ALA A 15 32.38 -12.68 -20.00
N ARG A 16 32.73 -13.98 -20.02
CA ARG A 16 32.05 -15.03 -19.24
C ARG A 16 32.48 -15.03 -17.77
N THR A 17 33.73 -14.68 -17.47
CA THR A 17 34.27 -14.67 -16.09
C THR A 17 33.86 -13.44 -15.27
N ARG A 18 33.36 -12.36 -15.90
CA ARG A 18 32.84 -11.15 -15.21
C ARG A 18 31.33 -11.16 -14.95
N ARG A 19 30.64 -12.28 -15.15
CA ARG A 19 29.19 -12.36 -14.95
C ARG A 19 28.82 -12.62 -13.50
N ILE A 20 27.85 -11.86 -12.99
CA ILE A 20 27.23 -12.11 -11.70
C ILE A 20 25.95 -12.91 -11.94
N ASN A 21 26.05 -14.24 -11.88
CA ASN A 21 24.92 -15.14 -12.14
C ASN A 21 23.96 -15.30 -10.95
N GLY A 22 24.20 -14.56 -9.86
CA GLY A 22 23.38 -14.55 -8.65
C GLY A 22 22.68 -13.21 -8.44
N VAL A 23 22.12 -13.05 -7.25
CA VAL A 23 21.61 -11.77 -6.75
C VAL A 23 22.60 -11.14 -5.80
N ALA A 24 22.51 -9.83 -5.64
CA ALA A 24 23.37 -9.08 -4.76
C ALA A 24 22.60 -7.96 -4.05
N VAL A 25 23.12 -7.50 -2.92
CA VAL A 25 22.50 -6.40 -2.14
C VAL A 25 22.92 -5.05 -2.72
N GLY A 26 21.98 -4.15 -2.94
CA GLY A 26 22.24 -2.77 -3.34
C GLY A 26 21.63 -1.80 -2.33
N ILE A 27 22.23 -0.63 -2.19
CA ILE A 27 21.67 0.48 -1.41
C ILE A 27 21.26 1.58 -2.39
N VAL A 28 20.04 2.08 -2.28
CA VAL A 28 19.51 3.11 -3.18
C VAL A 28 20.25 4.43 -2.94
N THR A 29 20.82 5.01 -3.99
CA THR A 29 21.51 6.31 -3.94
C THR A 29 20.69 7.44 -4.54
N ASN A 30 19.82 7.12 -5.50
CA ASN A 30 19.02 8.10 -6.20
C ASN A 30 17.74 7.47 -6.75
N ASN A 31 16.59 8.07 -6.44
CA ASN A 31 15.28 7.65 -6.95
C ASN A 31 14.59 8.74 -7.80
N LYS A 32 15.30 9.81 -8.14
CA LYS A 32 14.82 10.89 -9.01
C LYS A 32 15.21 10.62 -10.46
N ASP A 33 14.50 9.68 -11.08
CA ASP A 33 14.71 9.29 -12.47
C ASP A 33 14.39 10.45 -13.45
N PRO A 34 15.36 10.96 -14.23
CA PRO A 34 15.15 12.07 -15.16
C PRO A 34 14.20 11.73 -16.31
N ASP A 35 14.07 10.43 -16.66
CA ASP A 35 13.23 9.98 -17.77
C ASP A 35 11.81 9.59 -17.30
N GLY A 36 11.53 9.69 -15.99
CA GLY A 36 10.22 9.37 -15.42
C GLY A 36 9.82 7.89 -15.50
N MET A 37 10.79 6.98 -15.65
CA MET A 37 10.53 5.54 -15.80
C MET A 37 10.38 4.80 -14.46
N GLY A 38 10.56 5.50 -13.33
CA GLY A 38 10.49 4.90 -11.99
C GLY A 38 11.69 4.01 -11.66
N ARG A 39 12.87 4.32 -12.20
CA ARG A 39 14.13 3.60 -11.92
C ARG A 39 14.84 4.18 -10.69
N VAL A 40 15.77 3.42 -10.15
CA VAL A 40 16.68 3.86 -9.08
C VAL A 40 18.14 3.65 -9.48
N LYS A 41 19.04 4.43 -8.89
CA LYS A 41 20.47 4.12 -8.87
C LYS A 41 20.86 3.51 -7.53
N LEU A 42 21.90 2.69 -7.57
CA LEU A 42 22.33 1.86 -6.47
C LEU A 42 23.84 2.03 -6.25
N LYS A 43 24.27 1.89 -5.00
CA LYS A 43 25.65 1.53 -4.66
C LYS A 43 25.68 0.07 -4.22
N PHE A 44 26.80 -0.60 -4.50
CA PHE A 44 27.00 -1.99 -4.12
C PHE A 44 28.04 -2.04 -2.98
N PRO A 45 27.73 -2.59 -1.79
CA PRO A 45 28.60 -2.52 -0.62
C PRO A 45 30.01 -3.11 -0.78
N TRP A 46 30.22 -4.00 -1.76
CA TRP A 46 31.53 -4.60 -2.06
C TRP A 46 32.35 -3.82 -3.11
N LEU A 47 31.82 -2.72 -3.63
CA LEU A 47 32.52 -1.80 -4.53
C LEU A 47 32.90 -0.52 -3.78
N SER A 48 33.72 0.32 -4.43
CA SER A 48 34.07 1.64 -3.89
C SER A 48 32.83 2.53 -3.75
N ASP A 49 32.78 3.35 -2.69
CA ASP A 49 31.70 4.33 -2.47
C ASP A 49 31.55 5.36 -3.59
N SER A 50 32.58 5.56 -4.41
CA SER A 50 32.49 6.42 -5.59
C SER A 50 31.74 5.78 -6.76
N ASN A 51 31.49 4.47 -6.71
CA ASN A 51 30.79 3.74 -7.77
C ASN A 51 29.28 3.83 -7.55
N GLU A 52 28.59 4.23 -8.61
CA GLU A 52 27.14 4.25 -8.68
C GLU A 52 26.71 3.44 -9.90
N SER A 53 25.64 2.65 -9.75
CA SER A 53 25.13 1.83 -10.83
C SER A 53 24.53 2.67 -11.96
N TYR A 54 24.33 2.03 -13.11
CA TYR A 54 23.34 2.53 -14.07
C TYR A 54 21.92 2.47 -13.48
N TRP A 55 20.96 3.13 -14.12
CA TRP A 55 19.57 3.11 -13.66
C TRP A 55 18.97 1.70 -13.69
N ALA A 56 18.61 1.20 -12.51
CA ALA A 56 17.98 -0.10 -12.31
C ALA A 56 16.47 0.00 -12.45
N ARG A 57 15.88 -0.88 -13.26
CA ARG A 57 14.42 -1.06 -13.30
C ARG A 57 13.96 -1.87 -12.08
N ILE A 58 12.73 -1.65 -11.64
CA ILE A 58 12.16 -2.33 -10.47
C ILE A 58 11.11 -3.35 -10.94
N ALA A 59 11.25 -4.60 -10.51
CA ALA A 59 10.22 -5.61 -10.64
C ALA A 59 9.09 -5.28 -9.65
N THR A 60 7.94 -4.85 -10.18
CA THR A 60 6.76 -4.47 -9.40
C THR A 60 5.67 -5.54 -9.52
N LEU A 61 4.70 -5.57 -8.60
CA LEU A 61 3.62 -6.56 -8.56
C LEU A 61 2.77 -6.58 -9.85
N MET A 62 2.52 -5.41 -10.45
CA MET A 62 1.89 -5.26 -11.76
C MET A 62 2.41 -4.00 -12.45
N ALA A 63 2.67 -4.07 -13.76
CA ALA A 63 3.02 -2.93 -14.59
C ALA A 63 2.25 -2.94 -15.93
N GLY A 64 1.80 -1.77 -16.37
CA GLY A 64 1.17 -1.58 -17.67
C GLY A 64 0.88 -0.11 -17.95
N LYS A 65 0.40 0.21 -19.15
CA LYS A 65 -0.02 1.58 -19.49
C LYS A 65 -1.14 2.04 -18.54
N ASP A 66 -0.88 3.13 -17.81
CA ASP A 66 -1.78 3.79 -16.85
C ASP A 66 -2.34 2.88 -15.74
N ARG A 67 -1.63 1.80 -15.40
CA ARG A 67 -2.01 0.87 -14.32
C ARG A 67 -0.80 0.13 -13.74
N GLY A 68 -0.91 -0.29 -12.48
CA GLY A 68 0.11 -1.08 -11.81
C GLY A 68 0.28 -0.72 -10.35
N SER A 69 1.30 -1.29 -9.73
CA SER A 69 1.78 -0.92 -8.40
C SER A 69 2.98 0.01 -8.50
N PHE A 70 2.96 1.12 -7.76
CA PHE A 70 4.04 2.08 -7.71
C PHE A 70 4.54 2.22 -6.27
N PHE A 71 5.56 1.42 -5.95
CA PHE A 71 6.28 1.46 -4.67
C PHE A 71 7.75 1.68 -4.99
N LEU A 72 8.16 2.95 -4.99
CA LEU A 72 9.53 3.35 -5.27
C LEU A 72 10.33 3.32 -3.96
N PRO A 73 11.45 2.58 -3.88
CA PRO A 73 12.34 2.62 -2.74
C PRO A 73 12.84 4.03 -2.43
N GLU A 74 13.02 4.32 -1.14
CA GLU A 74 13.62 5.56 -0.67
C GLU A 74 15.14 5.52 -0.86
N VAL A 75 15.78 6.70 -0.85
CA VAL A 75 17.25 6.76 -0.76
C VAL A 75 17.68 6.15 0.57
N ASP A 76 18.77 5.41 0.53
CA ASP A 76 19.34 4.60 1.61
C ASP A 76 18.62 3.28 1.92
N ASP A 77 17.50 2.96 1.25
CA ASP A 77 16.86 1.64 1.37
C ASP A 77 17.76 0.53 0.81
N GLU A 78 17.76 -0.62 1.50
CA GLU A 78 18.41 -1.84 1.03
C GLU A 78 17.49 -2.64 0.10
N VAL A 79 18.02 -3.01 -1.07
CA VAL A 79 17.31 -3.74 -2.12
C VAL A 79 18.07 -4.98 -2.58
N LEU A 80 17.32 -5.97 -3.06
CA LEU A 80 17.85 -7.16 -3.71
C LEU A 80 17.91 -6.93 -5.22
N VAL A 81 19.07 -7.20 -5.82
CA VAL A 81 19.39 -6.84 -7.20
C VAL A 81 19.76 -8.09 -7.99
N ALA A 82 19.17 -8.25 -9.16
CA ALA A 82 19.58 -9.20 -10.19
C ALA A 82 20.19 -8.45 -11.38
N PHE A 83 20.95 -9.15 -12.22
CA PHE A 83 21.69 -8.54 -13.34
C PHE A 83 21.28 -9.19 -14.66
N GLU A 84 20.95 -8.39 -15.67
CA GLU A 84 20.55 -8.90 -16.99
C GLU A 84 21.63 -9.78 -17.60
N HIS A 85 21.36 -11.08 -17.76
CA HIS A 85 22.36 -12.06 -18.22
C HIS A 85 23.68 -12.05 -17.43
N GLY A 86 23.64 -11.57 -16.17
CA GLY A 86 24.79 -11.41 -15.29
C GLY A 86 25.63 -10.15 -15.53
N ASP A 87 25.18 -9.20 -16.34
CA ASP A 87 25.87 -7.93 -16.58
C ASP A 87 25.54 -6.89 -15.49
N ILE A 88 26.56 -6.51 -14.71
CA ILE A 88 26.45 -5.52 -13.64
C ILE A 88 25.95 -4.14 -14.11
N ASN A 89 26.14 -3.82 -15.39
CA ASN A 89 25.69 -2.54 -15.97
C ASN A 89 24.19 -2.51 -16.25
N HIS A 90 23.51 -3.66 -16.17
CA HIS A 90 22.07 -3.79 -16.42
C HIS A 90 21.34 -4.37 -15.19
N PRO A 91 21.27 -3.61 -14.07
CA PRO A 91 20.65 -4.09 -12.83
C PRO A 91 19.12 -4.05 -12.87
N TYR A 92 18.52 -4.99 -12.14
CA TYR A 92 17.09 -5.08 -11.82
C TYR A 92 16.91 -5.18 -10.32
N VAL A 93 16.17 -4.26 -9.72
CA VAL A 93 15.68 -4.43 -8.34
C VAL A 93 14.55 -5.46 -8.38
N VAL A 94 14.69 -6.54 -7.62
CA VAL A 94 13.72 -7.64 -7.55
C VAL A 94 12.99 -7.71 -6.21
N GLY A 95 13.41 -6.91 -5.23
CA GLY A 95 12.77 -6.79 -3.92
C GLY A 95 13.49 -5.80 -3.02
N ALA A 96 12.90 -5.53 -1.85
CA ALA A 96 13.50 -4.75 -0.77
C ALA A 96 13.81 -5.65 0.42
N LEU A 97 14.80 -5.28 1.24
CA LEU A 97 15.29 -6.07 2.35
C LEU A 97 15.30 -5.24 3.63
N TRP A 98 14.89 -5.85 4.74
CA TRP A 98 15.23 -5.34 6.07
C TRP A 98 16.63 -5.82 6.45
N ASN A 99 17.41 -4.96 7.09
CA ASN A 99 18.85 -5.13 7.28
C ASN A 99 19.30 -5.06 8.76
N GLY A 100 18.34 -4.97 9.70
CA GLY A 100 18.61 -4.89 11.13
C GLY A 100 18.88 -3.47 11.64
N VAL A 101 19.14 -2.51 10.75
CA VAL A 101 18.99 -1.07 11.03
C VAL A 101 17.54 -0.69 10.73
N ASP A 102 17.11 -0.93 9.49
CA ASP A 102 15.71 -0.94 9.09
C ASP A 102 15.09 -2.27 9.47
N THR A 103 13.98 -2.21 10.20
CA THR A 103 13.31 -3.38 10.75
C THR A 103 11.86 -3.48 10.28
N PRO A 104 11.29 -4.71 10.24
CA PRO A 104 9.87 -4.88 10.01
C PRO A 104 9.04 -4.04 10.98
N HIS A 105 7.98 -3.41 10.47
CA HIS A 105 7.09 -2.57 11.28
C HIS A 105 6.12 -3.37 12.17
N GLU A 106 6.01 -4.68 11.91
CA GLU A 106 5.24 -5.64 12.71
C GLU A 106 6.13 -6.82 13.12
N THR A 107 5.75 -7.50 14.19
CA THR A 107 6.42 -8.72 14.65
C THR A 107 5.48 -9.93 14.53
N ASN A 108 6.06 -11.10 14.30
CA ASN A 108 5.33 -12.37 14.33
C ASN A 108 5.77 -13.20 15.56
N SER A 109 5.68 -12.60 16.75
CA SER A 109 6.24 -13.18 17.98
C SER A 109 5.59 -14.49 18.41
N ASP A 110 4.32 -14.70 18.06
CA ASP A 110 3.58 -15.94 18.37
C ASP A 110 3.71 -17.02 17.28
N GLY A 111 4.38 -16.69 16.16
CA GLY A 111 4.61 -17.59 15.03
C GLY A 111 3.37 -17.89 14.18
N LYS A 112 2.23 -17.26 14.43
CA LYS A 112 0.96 -17.57 13.73
C LYS A 112 0.78 -16.80 12.43
N ASN A 113 1.48 -15.68 12.28
CA ASN A 113 1.42 -14.81 11.10
C ASN A 113 -0.01 -14.31 10.81
N ASN A 114 -0.70 -13.84 11.86
CA ASN A 114 -2.08 -13.36 11.73
C ASN A 114 -2.14 -11.99 11.03
N ILE A 115 -1.07 -11.18 11.12
CA ILE A 115 -1.08 -9.82 10.58
C ILE A 115 -0.37 -9.77 9.24
N ARG A 116 -1.07 -9.27 8.21
CA ARG A 116 -0.50 -8.90 6.92
C ARG A 116 -0.78 -7.43 6.67
N GLN A 117 0.27 -6.63 6.49
CA GLN A 117 0.11 -5.18 6.44
C GLN A 117 0.94 -4.56 5.33
N ILE A 118 0.34 -3.56 4.67
CA ILE A 118 1.05 -2.57 3.86
C ILE A 118 1.10 -1.29 4.66
N ARG A 119 2.31 -0.80 4.95
CA ARG A 119 2.52 0.45 5.69
C ARG A 119 3.38 1.41 4.89
N SER A 120 2.88 2.63 4.70
CA SER A 120 3.62 3.73 4.06
C SER A 120 4.56 4.42 5.05
N ARG A 121 5.56 5.15 4.53
CA ARG A 121 6.50 5.97 5.33
C ARG A 121 5.82 6.88 6.34
N SER A 122 4.69 7.50 5.96
CA SER A 122 3.97 8.42 6.84
C SER A 122 3.05 7.73 7.85
N GLY A 123 2.97 6.39 7.85
CA GLY A 123 2.18 5.62 8.82
C GLY A 123 0.77 5.25 8.37
N HIS A 124 0.37 5.52 7.12
CA HIS A 124 -0.88 4.96 6.56
C HIS A 124 -0.76 3.45 6.38
N GLN A 125 -1.83 2.72 6.69
CA GLN A 125 -1.84 1.27 6.79
C GLN A 125 -3.06 0.67 6.07
N ILE A 126 -2.84 -0.50 5.46
CA ILE A 126 -3.87 -1.47 5.08
C ILE A 126 -3.52 -2.78 5.77
N THR A 127 -4.37 -3.26 6.66
CA THR A 127 -4.11 -4.40 7.54
C THR A 127 -5.16 -5.48 7.33
N PHE A 128 -4.70 -6.72 7.13
CA PHE A 128 -5.50 -7.92 7.25
C PHE A 128 -5.12 -8.61 8.55
N ASP A 129 -6.09 -8.87 9.41
CA ASP A 129 -5.94 -9.59 10.66
C ASP A 129 -6.67 -10.93 10.54
N ASP A 130 -5.91 -12.01 10.46
CA ASP A 130 -6.37 -13.40 10.37
C ASP A 130 -6.49 -14.05 11.77
N THR A 131 -6.50 -13.26 12.85
CA THR A 131 -6.63 -13.81 14.21
C THR A 131 -7.99 -14.47 14.37
N ALA A 132 -7.98 -15.76 14.70
CA ALA A 132 -9.20 -16.56 14.87
C ALA A 132 -10.26 -15.87 15.76
N SER A 133 -11.48 -15.79 15.25
CA SER A 133 -12.65 -15.12 15.88
C SER A 133 -12.52 -13.61 16.08
N LYS A 134 -11.53 -12.96 15.44
CA LYS A 134 -11.28 -11.51 15.46
C LYS A 134 -10.86 -11.00 14.08
N GLU A 135 -11.26 -11.73 13.05
CA GLU A 135 -10.85 -11.50 11.68
C GLU A 135 -11.35 -10.13 11.20
N LYS A 136 -10.48 -9.33 10.58
CA LYS A 136 -10.87 -8.02 10.07
C LYS A 136 -9.92 -7.50 8.99
N VAL A 137 -10.44 -6.56 8.21
CA VAL A 137 -9.65 -5.71 7.31
C VAL A 137 -9.79 -4.25 7.75
N GLU A 138 -8.67 -3.56 7.91
CA GLU A 138 -8.64 -2.16 8.33
C GLU A 138 -7.78 -1.30 7.39
N ILE A 139 -8.32 -0.15 6.99
CA ILE A 139 -7.55 0.94 6.37
C ILE A 139 -7.44 2.05 7.41
N LEU A 140 -6.21 2.40 7.80
CA LEU A 140 -5.94 3.41 8.82
C LEU A 140 -5.04 4.49 8.26
N THR A 141 -5.45 5.75 8.39
CA THR A 141 -4.59 6.89 8.11
C THR A 141 -3.77 7.25 9.35
N ASN A 142 -2.57 7.81 9.16
CA ASN A 142 -1.73 8.28 10.27
C ASN A 142 -2.44 9.29 11.20
N ALA A 143 -3.37 10.08 10.66
CA ALA A 143 -4.15 11.03 11.45
C ALA A 143 -5.26 10.37 12.29
N GLY A 144 -5.55 9.09 12.10
CA GLY A 144 -6.53 8.32 12.87
C GLY A 144 -7.88 8.04 12.20
N HIS A 145 -8.09 8.49 10.94
CA HIS A 145 -9.29 8.10 10.19
C HIS A 145 -9.20 6.63 9.79
N LYS A 146 -10.30 5.89 9.90
CA LYS A 146 -10.32 4.45 9.63
C LYS A 146 -11.55 3.97 8.86
N ILE A 147 -11.34 2.91 8.09
CA ILE A 147 -12.38 2.06 7.51
C ILE A 147 -12.14 0.65 8.04
N VAL A 148 -13.16 0.01 8.59
CA VAL A 148 -13.07 -1.31 9.21
C VAL A 148 -14.13 -2.23 8.62
N LEU A 149 -13.72 -3.41 8.17
CA LEU A 149 -14.56 -4.55 7.83
C LEU A 149 -14.26 -5.62 8.89
N ASP A 150 -15.19 -5.83 9.83
CA ASP A 150 -15.01 -6.68 11.00
C ASP A 150 -15.86 -7.95 10.83
N ASP A 151 -15.18 -9.10 10.74
CA ASP A 151 -15.77 -10.44 10.60
C ASP A 151 -15.69 -11.22 11.92
N ALA A 152 -15.36 -10.56 13.04
CA ALA A 152 -15.32 -11.19 14.35
C ALA A 152 -16.69 -11.78 14.71
N SER A 153 -16.71 -13.07 15.04
CA SER A 153 -17.97 -13.81 15.26
C SER A 153 -18.84 -13.18 16.34
N GLY A 154 -20.08 -12.86 15.98
CA GLY A 154 -21.06 -12.22 16.86
C GLY A 154 -20.83 -10.73 17.10
N GLN A 155 -19.93 -10.09 16.36
CA GLN A 155 -19.63 -8.65 16.39
C GLN A 155 -19.49 -8.06 14.97
N GLU A 156 -19.96 -8.78 13.95
CA GLU A 156 -19.73 -8.47 12.54
C GLU A 156 -20.28 -7.08 12.18
N LYS A 157 -19.43 -6.22 11.61
CA LYS A 157 -19.78 -4.83 11.31
C LYS A 157 -18.89 -4.20 10.24
N LEU A 158 -19.41 -3.15 9.61
CA LEU A 158 -18.66 -2.28 8.70
C LEU A 158 -18.67 -0.86 9.25
N GLU A 159 -17.52 -0.20 9.31
CA GLU A 159 -17.39 1.14 9.90
C GLU A 159 -16.54 2.07 9.02
N ILE A 160 -16.99 3.31 8.86
CA ILE A 160 -16.18 4.44 8.35
C ILE A 160 -16.18 5.49 9.45
N ILE A 161 -15.02 5.78 10.04
CA ILE A 161 -14.90 6.58 11.25
C ILE A 161 -13.82 7.66 11.06
N ASP A 162 -14.13 8.89 11.44
CA ASP A 162 -13.16 9.96 11.47
C ASP A 162 -12.18 9.84 12.65
N LYS A 163 -11.07 10.59 12.62
CA LYS A 163 -10.07 10.54 13.69
C LYS A 163 -10.59 10.88 15.09
N THR A 164 -11.72 11.59 15.18
CA THR A 164 -12.30 11.98 16.48
C THR A 164 -13.24 10.92 17.03
N GLY A 165 -13.65 9.95 16.22
CA GLY A 165 -14.69 8.97 16.55
C GLY A 165 -16.10 9.57 16.64
N SER A 166 -16.26 10.87 16.40
CA SER A 166 -17.53 11.58 16.58
C SER A 166 -18.35 11.68 15.28
N ASN A 167 -17.76 11.29 14.15
CA ASN A 167 -18.45 11.21 12.87
C ASN A 167 -18.24 9.82 12.28
N PHE A 168 -19.33 9.07 12.08
CA PHE A 168 -19.25 7.71 11.57
C PHE A 168 -20.46 7.26 10.77
N ILE A 169 -20.21 6.26 9.93
CA ILE A 169 -21.23 5.41 9.32
C ILE A 169 -20.92 3.99 9.79
N LYS A 170 -21.92 3.31 10.38
CA LYS A 170 -21.80 1.93 10.85
C LYS A 170 -22.93 1.08 10.32
N ILE A 171 -22.58 -0.09 9.77
CA ILE A 171 -23.50 -1.18 9.47
C ILE A 171 -23.24 -2.26 10.52
N ASP A 172 -24.25 -2.60 11.32
CA ASP A 172 -24.20 -3.65 12.33
C ASP A 172 -24.91 -4.89 11.79
N SER A 173 -24.14 -5.91 11.42
CA SER A 173 -24.67 -7.12 10.79
C SER A 173 -25.35 -8.04 11.80
N VAL A 174 -24.99 -7.94 13.08
CA VAL A 174 -25.60 -8.71 14.17
C VAL A 174 -27.01 -8.21 14.45
N GLN A 175 -27.18 -6.88 14.50
CA GLN A 175 -28.46 -6.24 14.75
C GLN A 175 -29.26 -5.96 13.46
N ASN A 176 -28.67 -6.19 12.28
CA ASN A 176 -29.21 -5.80 10.99
C ASN A 176 -29.62 -4.32 10.95
N SER A 177 -28.73 -3.42 11.38
CA SER A 177 -29.00 -1.99 11.47
C SER A 177 -27.93 -1.12 10.80
N ILE A 178 -28.32 0.09 10.41
CA ILE A 178 -27.41 1.11 9.86
C ILE A 178 -27.55 2.37 10.70
N SER A 179 -26.42 2.99 11.06
CA SER A 179 -26.35 4.25 11.80
C SER A 179 -25.41 5.23 11.11
N ILE A 180 -25.84 6.50 11.06
CA ILE A 180 -25.06 7.63 10.54
C ILE A 180 -25.09 8.71 11.61
N GLU A 181 -23.92 9.04 12.15
CA GLU A 181 -23.77 10.03 13.21
C GLU A 181 -22.79 11.12 12.81
N SER A 182 -23.10 12.36 13.18
CA SER A 182 -22.24 13.52 12.99
C SER A 182 -22.27 14.39 14.24
N ALA A 183 -21.10 14.85 14.68
CA ALA A 183 -20.97 15.65 15.90
C ALA A 183 -21.66 17.03 15.83
N MET A 184 -21.76 17.60 14.63
CA MET A 184 -22.26 18.97 14.45
C MET A 184 -23.36 19.10 13.39
N LYS A 185 -23.14 18.59 12.18
CA LYS A 185 -24.06 18.78 11.06
C LYS A 185 -24.02 17.60 10.12
N LEU A 186 -25.19 17.01 9.90
CA LEU A 186 -25.48 16.12 8.78
C LEU A 186 -26.21 16.93 7.70
N SER A 187 -25.73 16.86 6.46
CA SER A 187 -26.32 17.56 5.31
C SER A 187 -26.55 16.59 4.16
N ILE A 188 -27.79 16.47 3.71
CA ILE A 188 -28.18 15.59 2.60
C ILE A 188 -28.80 16.48 1.52
N LYS A 189 -28.21 16.50 0.31
CA LYS A 189 -28.65 17.35 -0.80
C LYS A 189 -28.58 16.57 -2.10
N ALA A 190 -29.70 16.52 -2.81
CA ALA A 190 -29.82 15.98 -4.14
C ALA A 190 -30.99 16.69 -4.87
N PRO A 191 -31.08 16.60 -6.21
CA PRO A 191 -32.26 17.08 -6.94
C PRO A 191 -33.57 16.43 -6.47
N MET A 192 -33.52 15.17 -6.04
CA MET A 192 -34.64 14.41 -5.48
C MET A 192 -34.13 13.53 -4.33
N ILE A 193 -34.89 13.47 -3.24
CA ILE A 193 -34.63 12.59 -2.10
C ILE A 193 -35.97 11.89 -1.78
N GLU A 194 -35.96 10.56 -1.76
CA GLU A 194 -37.09 9.73 -1.37
C GLU A 194 -36.67 8.91 -0.14
N ILE A 195 -37.53 8.87 0.88
CA ILE A 195 -37.31 8.12 2.11
C ILE A 195 -38.60 7.36 2.42
N GLU A 196 -38.55 6.04 2.34
CA GLU A 196 -39.70 5.16 2.59
C GLU A 196 -39.46 4.31 3.84
N SER A 197 -40.52 4.09 4.61
CA SER A 197 -40.55 3.14 5.73
C SER A 197 -41.88 2.42 5.71
N SER A 198 -41.85 1.08 5.65
CA SER A 198 -43.06 0.26 5.78
C SER A 198 -43.57 0.16 7.22
N GLY A 199 -42.67 0.36 8.19
CA GLY A 199 -42.99 0.47 9.61
C GLY A 199 -43.05 1.92 10.09
N MET A 200 -42.82 2.10 11.39
CA MET A 200 -42.83 3.43 12.01
C MET A 200 -41.64 4.29 11.53
N MET A 201 -41.93 5.49 11.03
CA MET A 201 -40.94 6.54 10.83
C MET A 201 -40.99 7.53 11.99
N THR A 202 -39.82 7.90 12.55
CA THR A 202 -39.70 8.89 13.63
C THR A 202 -38.70 9.97 13.24
N ILE A 203 -39.12 11.24 13.29
CA ILE A 203 -38.25 12.41 13.08
C ILE A 203 -38.32 13.27 14.34
N LYS A 204 -37.16 13.52 14.97
CA LYS A 204 -37.06 14.26 16.24
C LYS A 204 -36.09 15.43 16.11
N ALA A 205 -36.45 16.56 16.71
CA ALA A 205 -35.56 17.70 16.92
C ALA A 205 -35.79 18.22 18.34
N SER A 206 -34.71 18.38 19.12
CA SER A 206 -34.81 18.88 20.50
C SER A 206 -35.09 20.39 20.57
N ALA A 207 -34.75 21.12 19.51
CA ALA A 207 -35.03 22.54 19.35
C ALA A 207 -36.02 22.73 18.20
N THR A 208 -35.63 23.44 17.14
CA THR A 208 -36.51 23.77 16.02
C THR A 208 -36.43 22.73 14.90
N MET A 209 -37.58 22.26 14.44
CA MET A 209 -37.74 21.54 13.17
C MET A 209 -38.27 22.52 12.11
N THR A 210 -37.63 22.58 10.93
CA THR A 210 -38.08 23.41 9.80
C THR A 210 -38.27 22.54 8.56
N ILE A 211 -39.49 22.54 8.00
CA ILE A 211 -39.84 21.84 6.77
C ILE A 211 -40.28 22.90 5.76
N LYS A 212 -39.65 22.93 4.57
CA LYS A 212 -39.93 23.91 3.53
C LYS A 212 -40.12 23.22 2.18
N GLY A 213 -41.18 23.59 1.48
CA GLY A 213 -41.47 23.20 0.11
C GLY A 213 -42.46 24.20 -0.49
N ALA A 214 -42.50 24.32 -1.82
CA ALA A 214 -43.55 25.09 -2.49
C ALA A 214 -44.94 24.51 -2.18
N LEU A 215 -45.02 23.18 -2.06
CA LEU A 215 -46.16 22.42 -1.56
C LEU A 215 -45.65 21.41 -0.52
N VAL A 216 -46.28 21.38 0.65
CA VAL A 216 -46.05 20.37 1.70
C VAL A 216 -47.36 19.65 1.94
N GLN A 217 -47.39 18.34 1.67
CA GLN A 217 -48.57 17.49 1.90
C GLN A 217 -48.32 16.61 3.14
N ILE A 218 -49.26 16.66 4.08
CA ILE A 218 -49.30 15.78 5.26
C ILE A 218 -50.69 15.17 5.25
N ASN A 219 -50.78 13.84 5.15
CA ASN A 219 -52.03 13.09 5.04
C ASN A 219 -52.12 11.98 6.09
#